data_AF-A0A074LPY3-F1
#
_entry.id   AF-A0A074LPY3-F1
#
_cell.length_a   1.000
_cell.length_b   1.000
_cell.length_c   1.000
_cell.angle_alpha   90.00
_cell.angle_beta   90.00
_cell.angle_gamma   90.00
#
_symmetry.space_group_name_H-M   'P 1'
#
loop_
_entity.id
_entity.type
_entity.pdbx_description
1 polymer ?
#
loop_
_entity_poly.entity_id
_entity_poly.type
_entity_poly.pdbx_seq_one_letter_code
_entity_poly.pdbx_strand_id
1 'polypeptide(L)'
;MSKMRRSERIVRLTQILLEQPHRVLSLTEMADKLSSAKSSLSEDLAIIRDVMEAEGLGTLETQAGAAGGVRYVPGLRDDLAEQFLQDVVQVLSTGDRILPGGFLYMSDVLGRPDVLDTAGKMFASRYRDSGAEYVVTVETKGIPLAVATAKYLNVPMVVVRRDHKVTEGSAVSINYVSGSRRIQTMSLSRRSLPEKTKVLIIDDFMKAGGTAKALADLMREFQVDVVGVGVFMSTVDPEDKMIEQYVSLATLTEMNEATRQVTIQPGTYFA
;
A
#
# COMPACT_ATOMS: atom_id res chain seq x y z
N MET A 1 -36.69 -10.95 -16.88
CA MET A 1 -36.31 -10.07 -15.76
C MET A 1 -36.61 -8.63 -16.16
N SER A 2 -37.14 -7.81 -15.23
CA SER A 2 -37.36 -6.38 -15.46
C SER A 2 -36.04 -5.70 -15.82
N LYS A 3 -36.06 -4.78 -16.81
CA LYS A 3 -34.89 -3.97 -17.16
C LYS A 3 -34.47 -3.14 -15.94
N MET A 4 -33.22 -3.25 -15.53
CA MET A 4 -32.66 -2.53 -14.38
C MET A 4 -32.78 -1.01 -14.60
N ARG A 5 -33.20 -0.27 -13.57
CA ARG A 5 -33.26 1.20 -13.66
C ARG A 5 -31.85 1.78 -13.73
N ARG A 6 -31.70 2.97 -14.33
CA ARG A 6 -30.39 3.63 -14.44
C ARG A 6 -29.73 3.84 -13.08
N SER A 7 -30.49 4.30 -12.08
CA SER A 7 -30.01 4.52 -10.72
C SER A 7 -29.46 3.25 -10.07
N GLU A 8 -30.19 2.13 -10.18
CA GLU A 8 -29.75 0.81 -9.69
C GLU A 8 -28.47 0.35 -10.39
N ARG A 9 -28.39 0.59 -11.71
CA ARG A 9 -27.24 0.19 -12.52
C ARG A 9 -25.98 0.97 -12.17
N ILE A 10 -26.10 2.29 -11.97
CA ILE A 10 -24.98 3.13 -11.52
C ILE A 10 -24.48 2.65 -10.16
N VAL A 11 -25.37 2.44 -9.17
CA VAL A 11 -24.97 1.93 -7.85
C VAL A 11 -24.23 0.59 -7.97
N ARG A 12 -24.74 -0.32 -8.81
CA ARG A 12 -24.12 -1.63 -9.01
C ARG A 12 -22.77 -1.55 -9.71
N LEU A 13 -22.64 -0.70 -10.73
CA LEU A 13 -21.37 -0.47 -11.43
C LEU A 13 -20.33 0.12 -10.49
N THR A 14 -20.69 1.15 -9.71
CA THR A 14 -19.81 1.75 -8.72
C THR A 14 -19.31 0.71 -7.72
N GLN A 15 -20.20 -0.15 -7.19
CA GLN A 15 -19.80 -1.23 -6.28
C GLN A 15 -18.79 -2.19 -6.94
N ILE A 16 -19.07 -2.65 -8.16
CA ILE A 16 -18.18 -3.59 -8.88
C ILE A 16 -16.79 -2.97 -9.10
N LEU A 17 -16.74 -1.70 -9.48
CA LEU A 17 -15.50 -0.97 -9.73
C LEU A 17 -14.67 -0.83 -8.45
N LEU A 18 -15.30 -0.45 -7.33
CA LEU A 18 -14.63 -0.29 -6.03
C LEU A 18 -14.16 -1.62 -5.42
N GLU A 19 -14.89 -2.71 -5.65
CA GLU A 19 -14.51 -4.06 -5.17
C GLU A 19 -13.37 -4.69 -5.97
N GLN A 20 -13.10 -4.19 -7.19
CA GLN A 20 -12.14 -4.80 -8.13
C GLN A 20 -11.26 -3.72 -8.80
N PRO A 21 -10.46 -2.95 -8.02
CA PRO A 21 -9.58 -1.95 -8.61
C PRO A 21 -8.55 -2.59 -9.54
N HIS A 22 -8.03 -1.84 -10.50
CA HIS A 22 -7.08 -2.26 -11.54
C HIS A 22 -7.52 -3.40 -12.47
N ARG A 23 -8.66 -4.06 -12.21
CA ARG A 23 -9.19 -5.10 -13.09
C ARG A 23 -9.89 -4.48 -14.29
N VAL A 24 -9.51 -4.93 -15.49
CA VAL A 24 -10.22 -4.57 -16.72
C VAL A 24 -11.55 -5.34 -16.79
N LEU A 25 -12.65 -4.61 -16.83
CA LEU A 25 -14.00 -5.14 -16.94
C LEU A 25 -14.52 -4.97 -18.37
N SER A 26 -14.86 -6.09 -19.01
CA SER A 26 -15.42 -6.07 -20.36
C SER A 26 -16.81 -5.43 -20.36
N LEU A 27 -17.00 -4.42 -21.22
CA LEU A 27 -18.32 -3.81 -21.44
C LEU A 27 -19.35 -4.82 -21.94
N THR A 28 -18.90 -5.85 -22.66
CA THR A 28 -19.77 -6.93 -23.16
C THR A 28 -20.27 -7.79 -22.02
N GLU A 29 -19.36 -8.28 -21.17
CA GLU A 29 -19.73 -9.12 -20.02
C GLU A 29 -20.63 -8.36 -19.03
N MET A 30 -20.35 -7.08 -18.80
CA MET A 30 -21.19 -6.24 -17.95
C MET A 30 -22.57 -5.96 -18.56
N ALA A 31 -22.65 -5.77 -19.88
CA ALA A 31 -23.93 -5.57 -20.59
C ALA A 31 -24.84 -6.79 -20.41
N ASP A 32 -24.29 -7.98 -20.56
CA ASP A 32 -25.01 -9.24 -20.37
C ASP A 32 -25.43 -9.41 -18.90
N LYS A 33 -24.48 -9.24 -17.96
CA LYS A 33 -24.72 -9.40 -16.52
C LYS A 33 -25.77 -8.44 -15.98
N LEU A 34 -25.82 -7.20 -16.49
CA LEU A 34 -26.75 -6.15 -16.06
C LEU A 34 -27.96 -6.01 -16.98
N SER A 35 -28.11 -6.90 -17.97
CA SER A 35 -29.19 -6.89 -18.97
C SER A 35 -29.43 -5.48 -19.55
N SER A 36 -28.34 -4.83 -19.97
CA SER A 36 -28.32 -3.42 -20.41
C SER A 36 -27.47 -3.26 -21.68
N ALA A 37 -27.81 -2.29 -22.53
CA ALA A 37 -27.02 -2.00 -23.73
C ALA A 37 -25.64 -1.40 -23.38
N LYS A 38 -24.61 -1.71 -24.18
CA LYS A 38 -23.25 -1.18 -24.00
C LYS A 38 -23.20 0.36 -24.03
N SER A 39 -24.03 0.99 -24.87
CA SER A 39 -24.16 2.46 -24.93
C SER A 39 -24.67 3.02 -23.60
N SER A 40 -25.71 2.42 -23.02
CA SER A 40 -26.24 2.83 -21.71
C SER A 40 -25.22 2.64 -20.58
N LEU A 41 -24.44 1.55 -20.61
CA LEU A 41 -23.34 1.38 -19.65
C LEU A 41 -22.25 2.43 -19.81
N SER A 42 -21.91 2.81 -21.05
CA SER A 42 -20.89 3.81 -21.32
C SER A 42 -21.29 5.19 -20.79
N GLU A 43 -22.57 5.56 -20.93
CA GLU A 43 -23.11 6.79 -20.34
C GLU A 43 -23.09 6.76 -18.81
N ASP A 44 -23.36 5.62 -18.19
CA ASP A 44 -23.31 5.47 -16.73
C ASP A 44 -21.87 5.51 -16.21
N LEU A 45 -20.94 4.86 -16.91
CA LEU A 45 -19.52 4.91 -16.57
C LEU A 45 -18.93 6.31 -16.72
N ALA A 46 -19.41 7.11 -17.69
CA ALA A 46 -19.04 8.52 -17.79
C ALA A 46 -19.45 9.30 -16.54
N ILE A 47 -20.70 9.12 -16.06
CA ILE A 47 -21.16 9.74 -14.81
C ILE A 47 -20.28 9.30 -13.63
N ILE A 48 -20.01 8.00 -13.51
CA ILE A 48 -19.20 7.48 -12.40
C ILE A 48 -17.78 8.04 -12.45
N ARG A 49 -17.15 8.11 -13.62
CA ARG A 49 -15.83 8.71 -13.80
C ARG A 49 -15.83 10.16 -13.33
N ASP A 50 -16.77 10.97 -13.85
CA ASP A 50 -16.80 12.40 -13.57
C ASP A 50 -17.00 12.67 -12.06
N VAL A 51 -17.82 11.87 -11.38
CA VAL A 51 -17.99 11.93 -9.92
C VAL A 51 -16.73 11.49 -9.18
N MET A 52 -16.13 10.35 -9.56
CA MET A 52 -14.92 9.84 -8.90
C MET A 52 -13.75 10.81 -9.02
N GLU A 53 -13.59 11.46 -10.17
CA GLU A 53 -12.54 12.46 -10.41
C GLU A 53 -12.80 13.74 -9.61
N ALA A 54 -14.03 14.25 -9.60
CA ALA A 54 -14.38 15.44 -8.83
C ALA A 54 -14.17 15.25 -7.32
N GLU A 55 -14.53 14.08 -6.80
CA GLU A 55 -14.36 13.70 -5.40
C GLU A 55 -12.92 13.25 -5.06
N GLY A 56 -12.03 13.16 -6.06
CA GLY A 56 -10.64 12.77 -5.82
C GLY A 56 -10.47 11.31 -5.41
N LEU A 57 -11.39 10.44 -5.79
CA LEU A 57 -11.42 9.02 -5.41
C LEU A 57 -10.61 8.12 -6.35
N GLY A 58 -10.23 8.62 -7.52
CA GLY A 58 -9.53 7.88 -8.56
C GLY A 58 -10.08 8.23 -9.95
N THR A 59 -9.72 7.42 -10.94
CA THR A 59 -10.17 7.60 -12.32
C THR A 59 -10.69 6.29 -12.92
N LEU A 60 -11.51 6.40 -13.95
CA LEU A 60 -11.92 5.27 -14.79
C LEU A 60 -11.19 5.34 -16.12
N GLU A 61 -10.28 4.39 -16.33
CA GLU A 61 -9.54 4.28 -17.58
C GLU A 61 -10.25 3.34 -18.55
N THR A 62 -10.32 3.77 -19.81
CA THR A 62 -10.90 2.96 -20.89
C THR A 62 -9.78 2.36 -21.73
N GLN A 63 -9.82 1.04 -21.91
CA GLN A 63 -8.93 0.32 -22.81
C GLN A 63 -9.69 -0.04 -24.10
N ALA A 64 -9.18 0.39 -25.25
CA ALA A 64 -9.77 0.08 -26.55
C ALA A 64 -9.44 -1.35 -27.01
N GLY A 65 -10.28 -1.92 -27.89
CA GLY A 65 -10.06 -3.21 -28.55
C GLY A 65 -11.05 -4.31 -28.13
N ALA A 66 -10.94 -5.50 -28.74
CA ALA A 66 -11.84 -6.63 -28.51
C ALA A 66 -11.75 -7.21 -27.09
N ALA A 67 -10.56 -7.15 -26.48
CA ALA A 67 -10.32 -7.46 -25.07
C ALA A 67 -10.33 -6.19 -24.18
N GLY A 68 -10.80 -5.07 -24.73
CA GLY A 68 -10.87 -3.79 -24.05
C GLY A 68 -12.00 -3.75 -23.03
N GLY A 69 -12.06 -2.66 -22.28
CA GLY A 69 -12.99 -2.50 -21.18
C GLY A 69 -12.76 -1.23 -20.40
N VAL A 70 -13.28 -1.21 -19.18
CA VAL A 70 -13.05 -0.13 -18.20
C VAL A 70 -12.35 -0.70 -16.98
N ARG A 71 -11.40 0.02 -16.41
CA ARG A 71 -10.81 -0.29 -15.11
C ARG A 71 -10.88 0.93 -14.20
N TYR A 72 -11.18 0.70 -12.93
CA TYR A 72 -11.04 1.71 -11.90
C TYR A 72 -9.61 1.73 -11.38
N VAL A 73 -8.99 2.90 -11.37
CA VAL A 73 -7.67 3.13 -10.79
C VAL A 73 -7.87 4.00 -9.55
N PRO A 74 -7.69 3.44 -8.33
CA PRO A 74 -7.76 4.21 -7.11
C PRO A 74 -6.79 5.38 -7.12
N GLY A 75 -7.26 6.52 -6.62
CA GLY A 75 -6.47 7.73 -6.43
C GLY A 75 -6.89 8.45 -5.17
N LEU A 76 -6.01 9.29 -4.68
CA LEU A 76 -6.32 10.26 -3.63
C LEU A 76 -5.86 11.63 -4.12
N ARG A 77 -6.76 12.61 -4.06
CA ARG A 77 -6.43 14.01 -4.40
C ARG A 77 -5.39 14.56 -3.42
N ASP A 78 -4.49 15.39 -3.94
CA ASP A 78 -3.31 15.82 -3.18
C ASP A 78 -3.67 16.62 -1.92
N ASP A 79 -4.70 17.46 -1.95
CA ASP A 79 -5.19 18.20 -0.78
C ASP A 79 -5.72 17.28 0.33
N LEU A 80 -6.42 16.19 -0.03
CA LEU A 80 -6.90 15.20 0.93
C LEU A 80 -5.74 14.40 1.53
N ALA A 81 -4.75 14.06 0.69
CA ALA A 81 -3.51 13.42 1.13
C ALA A 81 -2.72 14.32 2.09
N GLU A 82 -2.56 15.61 1.76
CA GLU A 82 -1.89 16.60 2.60
C GLU A 82 -2.60 16.75 3.95
N GLN A 83 -3.93 16.89 3.97
CA GLN A 83 -4.70 16.98 5.21
C GLN A 83 -4.50 15.72 6.07
N PHE A 84 -4.58 14.53 5.46
CA PHE A 84 -4.34 13.28 6.17
C PHE A 84 -2.93 13.23 6.79
N LEU A 85 -1.90 13.63 6.04
CA LEU A 85 -0.53 13.66 6.56
C LEU A 85 -0.38 14.65 7.71
N GLN A 86 -1.01 15.82 7.63
CA GLN A 86 -1.02 16.80 8.71
C GLN A 86 -1.66 16.24 9.99
N ASP A 87 -2.81 15.57 9.87
CA ASP A 87 -3.49 14.94 11.00
C ASP A 87 -2.62 13.84 11.64
N VAL A 88 -1.98 13.01 10.81
CA VAL A 88 -1.05 11.96 11.28
C VAL A 88 0.15 12.58 11.99
N VAL A 89 0.76 13.62 11.43
CA VAL A 89 1.90 14.33 12.03
C VAL A 89 1.51 14.94 13.38
N GLN A 90 0.33 15.57 13.48
CA GLN A 90 -0.15 16.15 14.72
C GLN A 90 -0.32 15.09 15.81
N VAL A 91 -0.95 13.95 15.47
CA VAL A 91 -1.14 12.85 16.41
C VAL A 91 0.19 12.26 16.86
N LEU A 92 1.12 12.04 15.94
CA LEU A 92 2.39 11.38 16.26
C LEU A 92 3.38 12.31 16.98
N SER A 93 3.20 13.63 16.89
CA SER A 93 4.07 14.60 17.56
C SER A 93 3.78 14.78 19.06
N THR A 94 2.99 13.90 19.67
CA THR A 94 2.72 13.94 21.12
C THR A 94 3.84 13.26 21.92
N GLY A 95 4.36 13.96 22.94
CA GLY A 95 5.54 13.52 23.71
C GLY A 95 5.35 12.25 24.56
N ASP A 96 4.11 11.87 24.83
CA ASP A 96 3.75 10.62 25.52
C ASP A 96 4.04 9.36 24.69
N ARG A 97 4.22 9.51 23.38
CA ARG A 97 4.54 8.41 22.46
C ARG A 97 6.01 8.01 22.46
N ILE A 98 6.89 8.79 23.09
CA ILE A 98 8.33 8.48 23.09
C ILE A 98 8.59 7.22 23.93
N LEU A 99 9.26 6.25 23.32
CA LEU A 99 9.69 4.99 23.93
C LEU A 99 11.22 4.95 24.04
N PRO A 100 11.77 4.19 25.01
CA PRO A 100 13.22 4.04 25.16
C PRO A 100 13.90 3.51 23.90
N GLY A 101 15.05 4.09 23.54
CA GLY A 101 15.87 3.65 22.42
C GLY A 101 15.58 4.37 21.10
N GLY A 102 14.99 5.58 21.18
CA GLY A 102 14.64 6.38 20.02
C GLY A 102 13.46 5.81 19.21
N PHE A 103 12.51 5.16 19.88
CA PHE A 103 11.31 4.61 19.23
C PHE A 103 10.08 5.45 19.56
N LEU A 104 9.11 5.41 18.65
CA LEU A 104 7.82 6.09 18.82
C LEU A 104 6.68 5.06 18.88
N TYR A 105 5.73 5.27 19.80
CA TYR A 105 4.53 4.46 19.88
C TYR A 105 3.52 4.87 18.79
N MET A 106 3.36 3.99 17.80
CA MET A 106 2.45 4.18 16.66
C MET A 106 1.34 3.12 16.61
N SER A 107 1.27 2.21 17.58
CA SER A 107 0.43 1.01 17.45
C SER A 107 -1.07 1.32 17.48
N ASP A 108 -1.47 2.39 18.17
CA ASP A 108 -2.85 2.91 18.17
C ASP A 108 -3.20 3.55 16.82
N VAL A 109 -2.28 4.28 16.22
CA VAL A 109 -2.45 4.91 14.89
C VAL A 109 -2.54 3.84 13.81
N LEU A 110 -1.62 2.87 13.82
CA LEU A 110 -1.62 1.73 12.88
C LEU A 110 -2.68 0.68 13.22
N GLY A 111 -3.41 0.84 14.34
CA GLY A 111 -4.56 0.02 14.70
C GLY A 111 -5.88 0.58 14.19
N ARG A 112 -5.89 1.81 13.66
CA ARG A 112 -7.09 2.50 13.16
C ARG A 112 -7.39 2.13 11.70
N PRO A 113 -8.54 1.49 11.40
CA PRO A 113 -8.88 1.11 10.03
C PRO A 113 -8.96 2.28 9.05
N ASP A 114 -9.43 3.45 9.51
CA ASP A 114 -9.51 4.68 8.71
C ASP A 114 -8.13 5.21 8.30
N VAL A 115 -7.16 5.14 9.21
CA VAL A 115 -5.76 5.51 8.93
C VAL A 115 -5.13 4.53 7.96
N LEU A 116 -5.32 3.23 8.21
CA LEU A 116 -4.77 2.17 7.35
C LEU A 116 -5.35 2.22 5.94
N ASP A 117 -6.66 2.43 5.80
CA ASP A 117 -7.32 2.51 4.49
C ASP A 117 -6.79 3.70 3.69
N THR A 118 -6.68 4.88 4.31
CA THR A 118 -6.14 6.09 3.65
C THR A 118 -4.66 5.91 3.29
N ALA A 119 -3.83 5.45 4.22
CA ALA A 119 -2.40 5.20 3.98
C ALA A 119 -2.17 4.13 2.90
N GLY A 120 -2.96 3.06 2.91
CA GLY A 120 -2.91 2.02 1.88
C GLY A 120 -3.30 2.55 0.50
N LYS A 121 -4.34 3.40 0.44
CA LYS A 121 -4.75 4.08 -0.80
C LYS A 121 -3.67 5.02 -1.33
N MET A 122 -2.99 5.75 -0.44
CA MET A 122 -1.84 6.59 -0.81
C MET A 122 -0.71 5.77 -1.43
N PHE A 123 -0.26 4.70 -0.78
CA PHE A 123 0.77 3.84 -1.37
C PHE A 123 0.35 3.22 -2.69
N ALA A 124 -0.89 2.72 -2.79
CA ALA A 124 -1.41 2.19 -4.04
C ALA A 124 -1.43 3.26 -5.15
N SER A 125 -1.82 4.50 -4.83
CA SER A 125 -1.83 5.62 -5.77
C SER A 125 -0.41 5.97 -6.25
N ARG A 126 0.56 6.01 -5.33
CA ARG A 126 1.96 6.33 -5.62
C ARG A 126 2.66 5.27 -6.46
N TYR A 127 2.25 4.00 -6.31
CA TYR A 127 2.86 2.85 -6.96
C TYR A 127 1.97 2.21 -8.04
N ARG A 128 0.88 2.86 -8.46
CA ARG A 128 -0.10 2.31 -9.42
C ARG A 128 0.51 1.85 -10.76
N ASP A 129 1.56 2.54 -11.21
CA ASP A 129 2.24 2.30 -12.49
C ASP A 129 3.55 1.50 -12.33
N SER A 130 3.87 1.04 -11.11
CA SER A 130 5.08 0.27 -10.82
C SER A 130 5.08 -1.14 -11.42
N GLY A 131 3.89 -1.66 -11.74
CA GLY A 131 3.70 -3.05 -12.16
C GLY A 131 3.93 -4.06 -11.05
N ALA A 132 3.77 -3.67 -9.78
CA ALA A 132 3.78 -4.60 -8.65
C ALA A 132 2.72 -5.70 -8.84
N GLU A 133 3.12 -6.94 -8.61
CA GLU A 133 2.26 -8.13 -8.67
C GLU A 133 1.97 -8.72 -7.29
N TYR A 134 2.81 -8.38 -6.29
CA TYR A 134 2.59 -8.69 -4.89
C TYR A 134 2.99 -7.52 -3.99
N VAL A 135 2.37 -7.43 -2.82
CA VAL A 135 2.88 -6.63 -1.70
C VAL A 135 3.62 -7.54 -0.72
N VAL A 136 4.81 -7.14 -0.29
CA VAL A 136 5.64 -7.89 0.67
C VAL A 136 5.83 -7.05 1.93
N THR A 137 5.73 -7.68 3.09
CA THR A 137 6.03 -7.06 4.38
C THR A 137 6.72 -8.07 5.29
N VAL A 138 7.26 -7.60 6.41
CA VAL A 138 7.74 -8.47 7.49
C VAL A 138 6.78 -8.39 8.67
N GLU A 139 6.62 -9.49 9.40
CA GLU A 139 5.81 -9.47 10.62
C GLU A 139 6.38 -8.49 11.68
N THR A 140 5.56 -7.83 12.50
CA THR A 140 4.09 -7.98 12.60
C THR A 140 3.35 -6.67 12.29
N LYS A 141 3.96 -5.52 12.62
CA LYS A 141 3.27 -4.22 12.66
C LYS A 141 2.94 -3.66 11.27
N GLY A 142 3.75 -3.97 10.25
CA GLY A 142 3.49 -3.57 8.87
C GLY A 142 2.35 -4.34 8.18
N ILE A 143 1.88 -5.47 8.76
CA ILE A 143 0.88 -6.34 8.11
C ILE A 143 -0.43 -5.60 7.77
N PRO A 144 -1.08 -4.87 8.70
CA PRO A 144 -2.36 -4.21 8.37
C PRO A 144 -2.23 -3.17 7.25
N LEU A 145 -1.10 -2.46 7.20
CA LEU A 145 -0.81 -1.47 6.16
C LEU A 145 -0.55 -2.13 4.81
N ALA A 146 0.18 -3.25 4.81
CA ALA A 146 0.41 -4.06 3.62
C ALA A 146 -0.91 -4.63 3.07
N VAL A 147 -1.82 -5.11 3.93
CA VAL A 147 -3.17 -5.55 3.55
C VAL A 147 -3.95 -4.43 2.87
N ALA A 148 -3.97 -3.24 3.48
CA ALA A 148 -4.69 -2.08 2.92
C ALA A 148 -4.11 -1.66 1.56
N THR A 149 -2.79 -1.64 1.43
CA THR A 149 -2.12 -1.32 0.16
C THR A 149 -2.42 -2.36 -0.92
N ALA A 150 -2.31 -3.65 -0.59
CA ALA A 150 -2.54 -4.76 -1.50
C ALA A 150 -4.00 -4.79 -2.02
N LYS A 151 -4.97 -4.48 -1.15
CA LYS A 151 -6.39 -4.33 -1.50
C LYS A 151 -6.58 -3.27 -2.59
N TYR A 152 -5.97 -2.10 -2.46
CA TYR A 152 -6.13 -1.02 -3.44
C TYR A 152 -5.36 -1.27 -4.74
N LEU A 153 -4.19 -1.91 -4.67
CA LEU A 153 -3.46 -2.38 -5.87
C LEU A 153 -4.13 -3.60 -6.54
N ASN A 154 -5.07 -4.25 -5.86
CA ASN A 154 -5.68 -5.52 -6.27
C ASN A 154 -4.66 -6.63 -6.56
N VAL A 155 -3.69 -6.77 -5.65
CA VAL A 155 -2.65 -7.80 -5.73
C VAL A 155 -2.62 -8.64 -4.46
N PRO A 156 -2.17 -9.90 -4.52
CA PRO A 156 -1.88 -10.69 -3.33
C PRO A 156 -0.78 -10.07 -2.47
N MET A 157 -0.68 -10.51 -1.21
CA MET A 157 0.41 -10.13 -0.32
C MET A 157 1.12 -11.34 0.30
N VAL A 158 2.38 -11.12 0.67
CA VAL A 158 3.24 -12.11 1.31
C VAL A 158 3.83 -11.51 2.59
N VAL A 159 3.79 -12.29 3.67
CA VAL A 159 4.38 -11.93 4.97
C VAL A 159 5.64 -12.75 5.19
N VAL A 160 6.78 -12.07 5.27
CA VAL A 160 8.06 -12.64 5.66
C VAL A 160 8.09 -12.81 7.19
N ARG A 161 8.56 -13.97 7.63
CA ARG A 161 8.61 -14.35 9.05
C ARG A 161 9.98 -14.07 9.64
N ARG A 162 10.06 -13.75 10.93
CA ARG A 162 11.33 -13.62 11.66
C ARG A 162 11.88 -14.96 12.14
N ASP A 163 10.99 -15.93 12.33
CA ASP A 163 11.34 -17.30 12.72
C ASP A 163 10.74 -18.31 11.73
N HIS A 164 11.52 -19.32 11.33
CA HIS A 164 11.02 -20.40 10.49
C HIS A 164 10.04 -21.28 11.27
N LYS A 165 8.89 -21.57 10.67
CA LYS A 165 7.95 -22.59 11.17
C LYS A 165 8.01 -23.82 10.27
N VAL A 166 8.22 -24.98 10.88
CA VAL A 166 8.30 -26.29 10.18
C VAL A 166 7.08 -26.56 9.28
N THR A 167 5.91 -26.01 9.65
CA THR A 167 4.65 -26.11 8.88
C THR A 167 4.69 -25.44 7.50
N GLU A 168 5.70 -24.61 7.22
CA GLU A 168 5.81 -23.87 5.96
C GLU A 168 6.62 -24.59 4.87
N GLY A 169 7.22 -25.75 5.16
CA GLY A 169 8.01 -26.52 4.20
C GLY A 169 9.38 -25.89 3.91
N SER A 170 9.89 -26.09 2.69
CA SER A 170 11.18 -25.54 2.24
C SER A 170 11.14 -24.02 2.24
N ALA A 171 12.14 -23.41 2.88
CA ALA A 171 12.25 -21.97 3.04
C ALA A 171 13.65 -21.47 2.71
N VAL A 172 13.73 -20.20 2.33
CA VAL A 172 14.97 -19.44 2.24
C VAL A 172 15.03 -18.55 3.47
N SER A 173 16.19 -18.52 4.11
CA SER A 173 16.44 -17.69 5.29
C SER A 173 17.67 -16.84 5.09
N ILE A 174 17.62 -15.59 5.52
CA ILE A 174 18.78 -14.69 5.56
C ILE A 174 18.91 -14.08 6.95
N ASN A 175 20.14 -13.68 7.31
CA ASN A 175 20.42 -12.96 8.54
C ASN A 175 20.71 -11.49 8.22
N TYR A 176 20.24 -10.59 9.06
CA TYR A 176 20.43 -9.15 8.89
C TYR A 176 20.57 -8.44 10.23
N VAL A 177 21.12 -7.23 10.19
CA VAL A 177 21.18 -6.35 11.36
C VAL A 177 19.96 -5.43 11.34
N SER A 178 19.09 -5.59 12.33
CA SER A 178 17.89 -4.73 12.44
C SER A 178 18.24 -3.35 12.99
N GLY A 179 17.29 -2.42 12.96
CA GLY A 179 17.47 -1.07 13.51
C GLY A 179 17.84 -1.03 15.01
N SER A 180 17.63 -2.13 15.75
CA SER A 180 18.06 -2.29 17.14
C SER A 180 19.47 -2.87 17.31
N ARG A 181 20.26 -2.95 16.22
CA ARG A 181 21.64 -3.49 16.17
C ARG A 181 21.76 -4.96 16.62
N ARG A 182 20.66 -5.72 16.55
CA ARG A 182 20.66 -7.17 16.79
C ARG A 182 20.65 -7.91 15.47
N ILE A 183 21.36 -9.05 15.42
CA ILE A 183 21.22 -10.00 14.33
C ILE A 183 19.84 -10.64 14.44
N GLN A 184 19.07 -10.55 13.38
CA GLN A 184 17.77 -11.20 13.22
C GLN A 184 17.80 -12.06 11.98
N THR A 185 16.99 -13.12 12.00
CA THR A 185 16.74 -13.95 10.82
C THR A 185 15.42 -13.49 10.20
N MET A 186 15.31 -13.65 8.89
CA MET A 186 14.03 -13.63 8.22
C MET A 186 13.92 -14.82 7.27
N SER A 187 12.73 -15.36 7.14
CA SER A 187 12.47 -16.55 6.33
C SER A 187 11.18 -16.44 5.53
N LEU A 188 11.21 -17.03 4.34
CA LEU A 188 10.06 -17.14 3.46
C LEU A 188 10.03 -18.52 2.81
N SER A 189 8.84 -19.13 2.74
CA SER A 189 8.66 -20.40 2.04
C SER A 189 8.82 -20.24 0.53
N ARG A 190 9.49 -21.21 -0.13
CA ARG A 190 9.70 -21.22 -1.59
C ARG A 190 8.39 -21.21 -2.40
N ARG A 191 7.28 -21.63 -1.79
CA ARG A 191 5.95 -21.65 -2.43
C ARG A 191 5.18 -20.33 -2.28
N SER A 192 5.66 -19.40 -1.46
CA SER A 192 4.92 -18.18 -1.12
C SER A 192 4.99 -17.12 -2.22
N LEU A 193 6.03 -17.14 -3.06
CA LEU A 193 6.25 -16.11 -4.06
C LEU A 193 6.86 -16.73 -5.33
N PRO A 194 6.22 -16.58 -6.51
CA PRO A 194 6.77 -17.07 -7.76
C PRO A 194 8.01 -16.28 -8.19
N GLU A 195 8.96 -16.96 -8.84
CA GLU A 195 10.14 -16.31 -9.43
C GLU A 195 9.74 -15.33 -10.54
N LYS A 196 10.60 -14.35 -10.81
CA LYS A 196 10.45 -13.33 -11.88
C LYS A 196 9.20 -12.45 -11.74
N THR A 197 8.66 -12.36 -10.53
CA THR A 197 7.57 -11.44 -10.21
C THR A 197 8.12 -10.11 -9.71
N LYS A 198 7.27 -9.09 -9.72
CA LYS A 198 7.54 -7.76 -9.19
C LYS A 198 6.84 -7.53 -7.86
N VAL A 199 7.54 -6.98 -6.87
CA VAL A 199 6.98 -6.76 -5.53
C VAL A 199 7.19 -5.35 -5.00
N LEU A 200 6.16 -4.85 -4.32
CA LEU A 200 6.21 -3.62 -3.54
C LEU A 200 6.42 -3.98 -2.06
N ILE A 201 7.48 -3.48 -1.44
CA ILE A 201 7.69 -3.65 0.01
C ILE A 201 6.91 -2.59 0.77
N ILE A 202 6.16 -2.99 1.80
CA ILE A 202 5.45 -2.10 2.72
C ILE A 202 5.85 -2.41 4.16
N ASP A 203 6.26 -1.39 4.93
CA ASP A 203 6.65 -1.54 6.34
C ASP A 203 6.11 -0.38 7.22
N ASP A 204 6.07 -0.58 8.53
CA ASP A 204 5.56 0.45 9.45
C ASP A 204 6.60 1.52 9.78
N PHE A 205 7.85 1.13 10.01
CA PHE A 205 8.88 2.05 10.49
C PHE A 205 10.25 1.77 9.91
N MET A 206 10.91 2.81 9.40
CA MET A 206 12.27 2.72 8.87
C MET A 206 13.23 3.70 9.53
N LYS A 207 14.22 3.16 10.24
CA LYS A 207 15.37 3.93 10.74
C LYS A 207 16.50 4.01 9.69
N ALA A 208 17.42 3.04 9.72
CA ALA A 208 18.53 2.97 8.77
C ALA A 208 18.19 2.20 7.47
N GLY A 209 17.02 1.55 7.40
CA GLY A 209 16.63 0.73 6.26
C GLY A 209 17.11 -0.73 6.29
N GLY A 210 17.73 -1.21 7.36
CA GLY A 210 18.26 -2.59 7.45
C GLY A 210 17.21 -3.67 7.21
N THR A 211 15.99 -3.51 7.71
CA THR A 211 14.87 -4.45 7.46
C THR A 211 14.45 -4.44 5.99
N ALA A 212 14.24 -3.25 5.40
CA ALA A 212 13.86 -3.11 3.99
C ALA A 212 14.95 -3.65 3.06
N LYS A 213 16.22 -3.39 3.39
CA LYS A 213 17.38 -3.94 2.69
C LYS A 213 17.41 -5.45 2.75
N ALA A 214 17.22 -6.02 3.93
CA ALA A 214 17.17 -7.47 4.09
C ALA A 214 15.98 -8.08 3.33
N LEU A 215 14.79 -7.46 3.36
CA LEU A 215 13.67 -7.91 2.53
C LEU A 215 14.02 -7.89 1.05
N ALA A 216 14.63 -6.82 0.54
CA ALA A 216 15.08 -6.76 -0.85
C ALA A 216 16.13 -7.82 -1.18
N ASP A 217 17.04 -8.10 -0.25
CA ASP A 217 18.06 -9.14 -0.40
C ASP A 217 17.43 -10.54 -0.44
N LEU A 218 16.43 -10.79 0.42
CA LEU A 218 15.64 -12.02 0.38
C LEU A 218 14.88 -12.14 -0.94
N MET A 219 14.27 -11.07 -1.46
CA MET A 219 13.57 -11.12 -2.75
C MET A 219 14.53 -11.48 -3.90
N ARG A 220 15.77 -11.00 -3.86
CA ARG A 220 16.79 -11.37 -4.86
C ARG A 220 17.12 -12.87 -4.84
N GLU A 221 17.13 -13.52 -3.68
CA GLU A 221 17.28 -14.98 -3.58
C GLU A 221 16.12 -15.76 -4.23
N PHE A 222 14.95 -15.13 -4.41
CA PHE A 222 13.79 -15.67 -5.12
C PHE A 222 13.75 -15.26 -6.60
N GLN A 223 14.77 -14.56 -7.11
CA GLN A 223 14.76 -13.96 -8.45
C GLN A 223 13.54 -13.04 -8.65
N VAL A 224 13.21 -12.26 -7.63
CA VAL A 224 12.07 -11.33 -7.60
C VAL A 224 12.58 -9.89 -7.58
N ASP A 225 11.94 -9.04 -8.37
CA ASP A 225 12.30 -7.63 -8.50
C ASP A 225 11.51 -6.78 -7.49
N VAL A 226 12.22 -5.96 -6.72
CA VAL A 226 11.59 -4.96 -5.84
C VAL A 226 11.35 -3.68 -6.63
N VAL A 227 10.08 -3.31 -6.83
CA VAL A 227 9.70 -2.11 -7.61
C VAL A 227 9.57 -0.84 -6.77
N GLY A 228 9.64 -0.98 -5.45
CA GLY A 228 9.59 0.15 -4.52
C GLY A 228 9.49 -0.27 -3.07
N VAL A 229 9.64 0.72 -2.19
CA VAL A 229 9.49 0.56 -0.74
C VAL A 229 8.61 1.69 -0.21
N GLY A 230 7.48 1.35 0.40
CA GLY A 230 6.62 2.29 1.12
C GLY A 230 6.73 2.08 2.62
N VAL A 231 6.94 3.13 3.40
CA VAL A 231 7.01 3.04 4.87
C VAL A 231 6.11 4.07 5.52
N PHE A 232 5.36 3.69 6.55
CA PHE A 232 4.48 4.65 7.21
C PHE A 232 5.29 5.80 7.84
N MET A 233 6.37 5.47 8.54
CA MET A 233 7.28 6.45 9.10
C MET A 233 8.74 6.14 8.78
N SER A 234 9.53 7.17 8.47
CA SER A 234 10.98 7.13 8.38
C SER A 234 11.63 8.05 9.42
N THR A 235 12.95 7.94 9.63
CA THR A 235 13.74 8.90 10.40
C THR A 235 14.67 9.69 9.48
N VAL A 236 15.09 10.90 9.88
CA VAL A 236 16.19 11.59 9.18
C VAL A 236 17.55 10.97 9.47
N ASP A 237 17.78 10.52 10.70
CA ASP A 237 19.04 9.88 11.13
C ASP A 237 18.92 8.34 11.09
N PRO A 238 19.87 7.62 10.47
CA PRO A 238 21.04 8.12 9.72
C PRO A 238 20.64 8.73 8.38
N GLU A 239 21.40 9.73 7.91
CA GLU A 239 21.20 10.36 6.59
C GLU A 239 21.37 9.31 5.47
N ASP A 240 22.46 8.54 5.55
CA ASP A 240 22.71 7.42 4.65
C ASP A 240 21.77 6.24 4.97
N LYS A 241 20.74 6.08 4.16
CA LYS A 241 19.84 4.92 4.20
C LYS A 241 20.44 3.74 3.44
N MET A 242 20.15 2.52 3.92
CA MET A 242 20.54 1.28 3.23
C MET A 242 19.71 0.98 1.97
N ILE A 243 18.68 1.79 1.70
CA ILE A 243 17.81 1.75 0.51
C ILE A 243 17.66 3.17 0.00
N GLU A 244 17.93 3.38 -1.29
CA GLU A 244 17.87 4.69 -1.94
C GLU A 244 16.45 5.08 -2.33
N GLN A 245 15.67 4.14 -2.85
CA GLN A 245 14.33 4.41 -3.40
C GLN A 245 13.24 3.95 -2.42
N TYR A 246 12.73 4.89 -1.64
CA TYR A 246 11.59 4.67 -0.77
C TYR A 246 10.67 5.90 -0.69
N VAL A 247 9.42 5.64 -0.32
CA VAL A 247 8.42 6.67 -0.02
C VAL A 247 8.01 6.54 1.44
N SER A 248 8.02 7.64 2.18
CA SER A 248 7.45 7.68 3.54
C SER A 248 6.27 8.63 3.67
N LEU A 249 5.31 8.30 4.54
CA LEU A 249 4.17 9.19 4.82
C LEU A 249 4.51 10.22 5.90
N ALA A 250 5.28 9.83 6.91
CA ALA A 250 5.80 10.72 7.94
C ALA A 250 7.32 10.56 8.10
N THR A 251 7.98 11.62 8.55
CA THR A 251 9.41 11.62 8.83
C THR A 251 9.68 12.18 10.22
N LEU A 252 10.28 11.36 11.08
CA LEU A 252 10.78 11.76 12.38
C LEU A 252 12.09 12.54 12.19
N THR A 253 12.05 13.82 12.55
CA THR A 253 13.18 14.77 12.38
C THR A 253 13.97 14.94 13.67
N GLU A 254 13.29 15.06 14.81
CA GLU A 254 13.92 15.23 16.10
C GLU A 254 13.18 14.42 17.18
N MET A 255 13.94 13.85 18.12
CA MET A 255 13.40 13.17 19.30
C MET A 255 14.32 13.40 20.48
N ASN A 256 13.76 13.89 21.58
CA ASN A 256 14.46 14.08 22.84
C ASN A 256 13.70 13.35 23.96
N GLU A 257 14.26 12.23 24.40
CA GLU A 257 13.67 11.40 25.46
C GLU A 257 13.59 12.14 26.81
N ALA A 258 14.55 13.03 27.11
CA ALA A 258 14.63 13.75 28.37
C ALA A 258 13.59 14.88 28.46
N THR A 259 13.43 15.66 27.40
CA THR A 259 12.45 16.76 27.35
C THR A 259 11.06 16.31 26.91
N ARG A 260 10.89 15.03 26.55
CA ARG A 260 9.67 14.46 25.99
C ARG A 260 9.20 15.21 24.73
N GLN A 261 10.15 15.72 23.94
CA GLN A 261 9.87 16.44 22.69
C GLN A 261 10.12 15.54 21.50
N VAL A 262 9.22 15.62 20.53
CA VAL A 262 9.29 14.89 19.26
C VAL A 262 8.83 15.82 18.14
N THR A 263 9.54 15.81 17.03
CA THR A 263 9.20 16.62 15.85
C THR A 263 9.09 15.72 14.64
N ILE A 264 7.92 15.73 14.02
CA ILE A 264 7.58 14.91 12.86
C ILE A 264 7.08 15.86 11.77
N GLN A 265 7.42 15.53 10.54
CA GLN A 265 6.99 16.27 9.35
C GLN A 265 6.36 15.29 8.36
N PRO A 266 5.57 15.79 7.38
CA PRO A 266 5.19 14.99 6.22
C PRO A 266 6.43 14.35 5.57
N GLY A 267 6.29 13.11 5.14
CA GLY A 267 7.36 12.35 4.51
C GLY A 267 7.55 12.68 3.03
N THR A 268 8.21 11.76 2.31
CA THR A 268 8.60 11.93 0.91
C THR A 268 7.50 11.58 -0.10
N TYR A 269 6.24 11.46 0.32
CA TYR A 269 5.12 11.07 -0.56
C TYR A 269 4.98 11.92 -1.82
N PHE A 270 5.13 13.24 -1.67
CA PHE A 270 5.00 14.23 -2.75
C PHE A 270 6.33 14.57 -3.45
N ALA A 271 7.43 13.92 -3.05
CA ALA A 271 8.76 14.17 -3.59
C ALA A 271 9.03 13.41 -4.90
#